data_AF-M5C3U2-F1
#
_entry.id   AF-M5C3U2-F1
#
_cell.length_a   1.000
_cell.length_b   1.000
_cell.length_c   1.000
_cell.angle_alpha   90.00
_cell.angle_beta   90.00
_cell.angle_gamma   90.00
#
_symmetry.space_group_name_H-M   'P 1'
#
loop_
_entity.id
_entity.type
_entity.pdbx_description
1 polymer ?
#
loop_
_entity_poly.entity_id
_entity_poly.type
_entity_poly.pdbx_seq_one_letter_code
_entity_poly.pdbx_strand_id
1 'polypeptide(L)'
;MLLDPVIYPSYAIRGPGIDALTKGALIRRGQWPDREAAHGGFLNSPFFQAWHPDVLADYVQYGTVQDERGVRLKCSGYQEAVTFGENARLPCDVWELLPALDERIPLRWIMDSTKAMVDNRTGGPDLTQHTVWRRPANSSNTQIKGAAHLIPQEAPEALAREILDFIHAHHGVKSKL
;
A
#
# COMPACT_ATOMS: atom_id res chain seq x y z
N MET A 1 1.67 12.90 0.33
CA MET A 1 2.37 11.80 1.04
C MET A 1 2.30 10.55 0.17
N LEU A 2 3.33 9.71 0.22
CA LEU A 2 3.47 8.47 -0.54
C LEU A 2 3.68 7.33 0.46
N LEU A 3 2.75 6.38 0.52
CA LEU A 3 2.73 5.28 1.49
C LEU A 3 3.19 4.00 0.82
N ASP A 4 4.40 3.59 1.14
CA ASP A 4 5.13 2.44 0.61
C ASP A 4 4.79 2.11 -0.86
N PRO A 5 4.88 3.09 -1.77
CA PRO A 5 4.35 2.91 -3.11
C PRO A 5 5.25 1.97 -3.91
N VAL A 6 4.65 1.14 -4.76
CA VAL A 6 5.38 0.32 -5.72
C VAL A 6 5.80 1.20 -6.90
N ILE A 7 6.98 1.82 -6.78
CA ILE A 7 7.59 2.69 -7.79
C ILE A 7 9.05 2.27 -7.97
N TYR A 8 9.43 1.97 -9.21
CA TYR A 8 10.77 1.54 -9.58
C TYR A 8 11.09 1.89 -11.04
N PRO A 9 12.36 2.03 -11.41
CA PRO A 9 12.76 2.27 -12.78
C PRO A 9 12.52 1.04 -13.67
N SER A 10 12.40 1.28 -14.98
CA SER A 10 12.15 0.25 -15.99
C SER A 10 13.19 -0.88 -16.01
N TYR A 11 14.45 -0.60 -15.70
CA TYR A 11 15.49 -1.63 -15.63
C TYR A 11 15.36 -2.57 -14.43
N ALA A 12 14.52 -2.22 -13.45
CA ALA A 12 14.24 -3.03 -12.27
C ALA A 12 12.95 -3.86 -12.40
N ILE A 13 12.29 -3.87 -13.58
CA ILE A 13 11.07 -4.64 -13.83
C ILE A 13 11.32 -6.12 -13.52
N ARG A 14 10.55 -6.66 -12.58
CA ARG A 14 10.57 -8.07 -12.19
C ARG A 14 9.50 -8.84 -12.95
N GLY A 15 9.85 -9.33 -14.14
CA GLY A 15 8.95 -10.09 -15.02
C GLY A 15 8.14 -11.24 -14.37
N PRO A 16 8.72 -12.13 -13.51
CA PRO A 16 7.99 -13.30 -13.02
C PRO A 16 7.02 -13.04 -11.84
N GLY A 17 7.19 -11.95 -11.09
CA GLY A 17 6.44 -11.70 -9.85
C GLY A 17 5.01 -11.21 -10.09
N ILE A 18 4.80 -10.49 -11.19
CA ILE A 18 3.51 -9.91 -11.57
C ILE A 18 2.49 -11.01 -11.92
N ASP A 19 2.94 -12.04 -12.63
CA ASP A 19 2.11 -13.18 -13.03
C ASP A 19 1.56 -13.96 -11.82
N ALA A 20 2.37 -14.12 -10.76
CA ALA A 20 1.98 -14.84 -9.57
C ALA A 20 0.88 -14.10 -8.78
N LEU A 21 1.03 -12.78 -8.60
CA LEU A 21 0.02 -11.95 -7.92
C LEU A 21 -1.29 -11.89 -8.71
N THR A 22 -1.20 -11.70 -10.02
CA THR A 22 -2.35 -11.68 -10.93
C THR A 22 -3.12 -13.00 -10.89
N LYS A 23 -2.43 -14.14 -11.02
CA LYS A 23 -3.07 -15.47 -10.93
C LYS A 23 -3.65 -15.71 -9.53
N GLY A 24 -2.93 -15.32 -8.49
CA GLY A 24 -3.36 -15.43 -7.10
C GLY A 24 -4.65 -14.66 -6.82
N ALA A 25 -4.83 -13.47 -7.39
CA ALA A 25 -6.05 -12.68 -7.28
C ALA A 25 -7.26 -13.38 -7.94
N LEU A 26 -7.07 -13.96 -9.13
CA LEU A 26 -8.14 -14.62 -9.88
C LEU A 26 -8.70 -15.87 -9.19
N ILE A 27 -7.86 -16.61 -8.47
CA ILE A 27 -8.27 -17.85 -7.78
C ILE A 27 -8.65 -17.62 -6.31
N ARG A 28 -8.50 -16.39 -5.81
CA ARG A 28 -8.79 -16.09 -4.40
C ARG A 28 -10.28 -16.26 -4.13
N ARG A 29 -10.59 -16.90 -3.00
CA ARG A 29 -11.96 -16.97 -2.50
C ARG A 29 -12.50 -15.56 -2.30
N GLY A 30 -13.67 -15.28 -2.89
CA GLY A 30 -14.34 -13.99 -2.80
C GLY A 30 -15.78 -14.06 -2.27
N GLN A 31 -16.23 -15.23 -1.78
CA GLN A 31 -17.60 -15.45 -1.30
C GLN A 31 -17.65 -16.34 -0.04
N TRP A 32 -18.54 -15.99 0.88
CA TRP A 32 -18.76 -16.65 2.17
C TRP A 32 -20.26 -16.67 2.51
N PRO A 33 -20.73 -17.56 3.41
CA PRO A 33 -22.14 -17.60 3.84
C PRO A 33 -22.61 -16.29 4.50
N ASP A 34 -21.74 -15.67 5.29
CA ASP A 34 -22.01 -14.42 6.02
C ASP A 34 -20.68 -13.69 6.33
N ARG A 35 -20.78 -12.52 6.98
CA ARG A 35 -19.62 -11.69 7.35
C ARG A 35 -18.75 -12.33 8.43
N GLU A 36 -19.32 -13.10 9.36
CA GLU A 36 -18.54 -13.76 10.41
C GLU A 36 -17.63 -14.84 9.81
N ALA A 37 -18.18 -15.64 8.89
CA ALA A 37 -17.44 -16.64 8.12
C ALA A 37 -16.39 -15.99 7.22
N ALA A 38 -16.65 -14.81 6.67
CA ALA A 38 -15.65 -14.03 5.93
C ALA A 38 -14.49 -13.60 6.84
N HIS A 39 -14.80 -13.00 7.98
CA HIS A 39 -13.81 -12.58 8.97
C HIS A 39 -12.93 -13.74 9.44
N GLY A 40 -13.54 -14.86 9.86
CA GLY A 40 -12.81 -16.07 10.24
C GLY A 40 -12.00 -16.66 9.09
N GLY A 41 -12.51 -16.58 7.86
CA GLY A 41 -11.82 -17.02 6.65
C GLY A 41 -10.54 -16.22 6.37
N PHE A 42 -10.57 -14.90 6.54
CA PHE A 42 -9.37 -14.06 6.38
C PHE A 42 -8.30 -14.39 7.41
N LEU A 43 -8.68 -14.60 8.67
CA LEU A 43 -7.76 -14.94 9.74
C LEU A 43 -7.06 -16.30 9.58
N ASN A 44 -7.45 -17.13 8.62
CA ASN A 44 -6.67 -18.33 8.28
C ASN A 44 -5.37 -18.03 7.53
N SER A 45 -5.19 -16.80 7.05
CA SER A 45 -3.98 -16.38 6.34
C SER A 45 -3.10 -15.49 7.23
N PRO A 46 -1.80 -15.79 7.38
CA PRO A 46 -0.85 -14.92 8.09
C PRO A 46 -0.83 -13.48 7.56
N PHE A 47 -1.16 -13.28 6.29
CA PHE A 47 -1.26 -11.96 5.66
C PHE A 47 -2.31 -11.06 6.32
N PHE A 48 -3.50 -11.59 6.59
CA PHE A 48 -4.57 -10.84 7.25
C PHE A 48 -4.46 -10.86 8.78
N GLN A 49 -3.77 -11.86 9.35
CA GLN A 49 -3.47 -11.89 10.79
C GLN A 49 -2.58 -10.72 11.24
N ALA A 50 -1.78 -10.16 10.32
CA ALA A 50 -0.95 -8.99 10.61
C ALA A 50 -1.73 -7.67 10.69
N TRP A 51 -2.97 -7.64 10.19
CA TRP A 51 -3.78 -6.42 10.18
C TRP A 51 -4.27 -6.07 11.58
N HIS A 52 -4.44 -4.77 11.84
CA HIS A 52 -5.12 -4.29 13.03
C HIS A 52 -6.55 -4.87 13.07
N PRO A 53 -7.02 -5.40 14.22
CA PRO A 53 -8.33 -6.06 14.31
C PRO A 53 -9.49 -5.20 13.81
N ASP A 54 -9.51 -3.92 14.19
CA ASP A 54 -10.57 -3.00 13.75
C ASP A 54 -10.54 -2.74 12.24
N VAL A 55 -9.35 -2.70 11.63
CA VAL A 55 -9.23 -2.52 10.17
C VAL A 55 -9.71 -3.77 9.43
N LEU A 56 -9.44 -4.97 9.95
CA LEU A 56 -9.97 -6.20 9.38
C LEU A 56 -11.50 -6.27 9.52
N ALA A 57 -12.03 -5.88 10.68
CA ALA A 57 -13.47 -5.79 10.90
C ALA A 57 -14.14 -4.81 9.92
N ASP A 58 -13.56 -3.62 9.75
CA ASP A 58 -14.02 -2.63 8.77
C ASP A 58 -13.90 -3.13 7.33
N TYR A 59 -12.81 -3.82 6.99
CA TYR A 59 -12.63 -4.41 5.68
C TYR A 59 -13.70 -5.47 5.38
N VAL A 60 -14.08 -6.30 6.34
CA VAL A 60 -15.19 -7.25 6.18
C VAL A 60 -16.52 -6.50 6.06
N GLN A 61 -16.78 -5.52 6.92
CA GLN A 61 -18.04 -4.79 6.95
C GLN A 61 -18.28 -3.99 5.67
N TYR A 62 -17.28 -3.22 5.23
CA TYR A 62 -17.40 -2.27 4.13
C TYR A 62 -16.84 -2.81 2.81
N GLY A 63 -15.93 -3.78 2.84
CA GLY A 63 -15.37 -4.43 1.65
C GLY A 63 -16.22 -5.57 1.10
N THR A 64 -17.24 -6.03 1.84
CA THR A 64 -18.21 -7.04 1.38
C THR A 64 -19.59 -6.46 1.11
N VAL A 65 -20.35 -7.14 0.26
CA VAL A 65 -21.75 -6.84 -0.05
C VAL A 65 -22.59 -8.11 0.09
N GLN A 66 -23.82 -7.97 0.60
CA GLN A 66 -24.79 -9.05 0.64
C GLN A 66 -25.21 -9.44 -0.78
N ASP A 67 -25.33 -10.73 -1.01
CA ASP A 67 -25.75 -11.36 -2.25
C ASP A 67 -26.71 -12.52 -1.93
N GLU A 68 -27.32 -13.13 -2.95
CA GLU A 68 -28.28 -14.23 -2.80
C GLU A 68 -27.67 -15.47 -2.12
N ARG A 69 -26.34 -15.62 -2.22
CA ARG A 69 -25.59 -16.79 -1.72
C ARG A 69 -24.83 -16.51 -0.41
N GLY A 70 -25.08 -15.36 0.24
CA GLY A 70 -24.37 -14.92 1.42
C GLY A 70 -23.70 -13.56 1.21
N VAL A 71 -22.39 -13.45 1.46
CA VAL A 71 -21.62 -12.22 1.22
C VAL A 71 -20.50 -12.45 0.24
N ARG A 72 -20.19 -11.43 -0.56
CA ARG A 72 -19.06 -11.45 -1.49
C ARG A 72 -18.24 -10.17 -1.42
N LEU A 73 -17.00 -10.22 -1.88
CA LEU A 73 -16.17 -9.02 -2.03
C LEU A 73 -16.82 -8.03 -3.01
N LYS A 74 -16.74 -6.73 -2.68
CA LYS A 74 -17.05 -5.64 -3.60
C LYS A 74 -15.97 -5.50 -4.69
N CYS A 75 -14.70 -5.66 -4.29
CA CYS A 75 -13.58 -5.79 -5.21
C CYS A 75 -13.44 -7.26 -5.62
N SER A 76 -13.86 -7.60 -6.84
CA SER A 76 -13.72 -8.96 -7.35
C SER A 76 -12.26 -9.31 -7.61
N GLY A 77 -11.93 -10.61 -7.61
CA GLY A 77 -10.58 -11.08 -7.97
C GLY A 77 -10.13 -10.61 -9.37
N TYR A 78 -11.07 -10.38 -10.31
CA TYR A 78 -10.78 -9.78 -11.61
C TYR A 78 -10.30 -8.34 -11.50
N GLN A 79 -10.96 -7.51 -10.69
CA GLN A 79 -10.56 -6.12 -10.51
C GLN A 79 -9.17 -6.03 -9.86
N GLU A 80 -8.90 -6.86 -8.85
CA GLU A 80 -7.59 -6.95 -8.23
C GLU A 80 -6.52 -7.45 -9.21
N ALA A 81 -6.84 -8.48 -10.01
CA ALA A 81 -5.93 -9.00 -11.02
C ALA A 81 -5.55 -7.96 -12.08
N VAL A 82 -6.50 -7.12 -12.51
CA VAL A 82 -6.21 -6.00 -13.42
C VAL A 82 -5.22 -5.02 -12.81
N THR A 83 -5.37 -4.69 -11.52
CA THR A 83 -4.42 -3.83 -10.81
C THR A 83 -3.03 -4.45 -10.74
N PHE A 84 -2.92 -5.75 -10.43
CA PHE A 84 -1.61 -6.42 -10.41
C PHE A 84 -1.00 -6.54 -11.81
N GLY A 85 -1.79 -6.76 -12.85
CA GLY A 85 -1.31 -6.88 -14.22
C GLY A 85 -0.65 -5.61 -14.77
N GLU A 86 -1.10 -4.42 -14.36
CA GLU A 86 -0.54 -3.13 -14.82
C GLU A 86 0.79 -2.75 -14.12
N ASN A 87 1.28 -3.58 -13.21
CA ASN A 87 2.47 -3.31 -12.40
C ASN A 87 3.79 -3.27 -13.21
N ALA A 88 3.77 -3.46 -14.53
CA ALA A 88 4.98 -3.36 -15.37
C ALA A 88 5.24 -1.94 -15.91
N ARG A 89 4.19 -1.13 -16.09
CA ARG A 89 4.27 0.16 -16.80
C ARG A 89 4.11 1.36 -15.86
N LEU A 90 2.99 1.43 -15.13
CA LEU A 90 2.69 2.58 -14.26
C LEU A 90 3.79 2.88 -13.22
N PRO A 91 4.36 1.89 -12.50
CA PRO A 91 5.47 2.17 -11.58
C PRO A 91 6.67 2.85 -12.24
N CYS A 92 7.00 2.43 -13.47
CA CYS A 92 8.12 2.94 -14.25
C CYS A 92 7.85 4.37 -14.73
N ASP A 93 6.67 4.63 -15.27
CA ASP A 93 6.27 5.96 -15.72
C ASP A 93 6.31 6.95 -14.55
N VAL A 94 5.76 6.56 -13.39
CA VAL A 94 5.79 7.41 -12.19
C VAL A 94 7.24 7.67 -11.77
N TRP A 95 8.10 6.65 -11.80
CA TRP A 95 9.51 6.81 -11.43
C TRP A 95 10.23 7.84 -12.32
N GLU A 96 10.00 7.82 -13.63
CA GLU A 96 10.57 8.80 -14.56
C GLU A 96 9.98 10.21 -14.39
N LEU A 97 8.72 10.31 -13.99
CA LEU A 97 8.01 11.59 -13.82
C LEU A 97 8.27 12.26 -12.46
N LEU A 98 8.79 11.55 -11.45
CA LEU A 98 9.07 12.10 -10.13
C LEU A 98 9.88 13.42 -10.15
N PRO A 99 10.98 13.55 -10.94
CA PRO A 99 11.73 14.80 -11.03
C PRO A 99 10.96 15.97 -11.64
N ALA A 100 9.90 15.70 -12.42
CA ALA A 100 9.07 16.73 -13.04
C ALA A 100 7.98 17.26 -12.10
N LEU A 101 7.80 16.65 -10.93
CA LEU A 101 6.82 17.11 -9.95
C LEU A 101 7.24 18.45 -9.35
N ASP A 102 6.35 19.44 -9.43
CA ASP A 102 6.56 20.80 -8.92
C ASP A 102 7.07 20.81 -7.47
N GLU A 103 8.20 21.49 -7.26
CA GLU A 103 8.91 21.53 -5.98
C GLU A 103 8.07 22.12 -4.83
N ARG A 104 7.05 22.93 -5.14
CA ARG A 104 6.12 23.49 -4.16
C ARG A 104 5.29 22.42 -3.45
N ILE A 105 5.12 21.26 -4.07
CA ILE A 105 4.41 20.12 -3.46
C ILE A 105 5.38 19.42 -2.50
N PRO A 106 5.11 19.38 -1.19
CA PRO A 106 5.96 18.66 -0.25
C PRO A 106 5.74 17.15 -0.39
N LEU A 107 6.83 16.38 -0.47
CA LEU A 107 6.80 14.93 -0.51
C LEU A 107 7.22 14.34 0.84
N ARG A 108 6.41 13.41 1.33
CA ARG A 108 6.71 12.56 2.49
C ARG A 108 6.52 11.13 2.06
N TRP A 109 7.61 10.39 2.03
CA TRP A 109 7.63 8.96 1.81
C TRP A 109 7.52 8.25 3.15
N ILE A 110 6.60 7.31 3.28
CA ILE A 110 6.47 6.46 4.46
C ILE A 110 6.68 5.04 3.96
N MET A 111 7.89 4.51 4.13
CA MET A 111 8.27 3.20 3.62
C MET A 111 8.08 2.13 4.68
N ASP A 112 7.96 0.88 4.24
CA ASP A 112 8.00 -0.26 5.16
C ASP A 112 9.34 -0.31 5.93
N SER A 113 9.33 -1.01 7.07
CA SER A 113 10.53 -1.18 7.92
C SER A 113 11.06 -2.62 7.93
N THR A 114 10.42 -3.52 7.19
CA THR A 114 10.70 -4.97 7.26
C THR A 114 11.46 -5.46 6.03
N LYS A 115 12.61 -6.09 6.27
CA LYS A 115 13.56 -6.52 5.22
C LYS A 115 12.96 -7.47 4.18
N ALA A 116 12.00 -8.32 4.58
CA ALA A 116 11.41 -9.34 3.70
C ALA A 116 10.63 -8.77 2.51
N MET A 117 10.16 -7.52 2.60
CA MET A 117 9.31 -6.89 1.57
C MET A 117 10.07 -5.83 0.75
N VAL A 118 10.97 -5.05 1.38
CA VAL A 118 11.91 -4.15 0.70
C VAL A 118 12.69 -4.84 -0.43
N ASP A 119 13.23 -6.04 -0.15
CA ASP A 119 14.07 -6.77 -1.10
C ASP A 119 13.30 -7.30 -2.32
N ASN A 120 11.97 -7.43 -2.21
CA ASN A 120 11.12 -8.04 -3.24
C ASN A 120 10.20 -7.09 -3.99
N ARG A 121 9.82 -5.92 -3.45
CA ARG A 121 8.84 -5.02 -4.09
C ARG A 121 9.42 -3.71 -4.63
N THR A 122 10.31 -3.06 -3.90
CA THR A 122 10.98 -1.80 -4.33
C THR A 122 12.37 -2.07 -4.91
N GLY A 123 12.75 -3.34 -5.05
CA GLY A 123 14.02 -3.80 -5.61
C GLY A 123 15.22 -3.68 -4.67
N GLY A 124 14.98 -3.66 -3.36
CA GLY A 124 16.01 -3.61 -2.33
C GLY A 124 16.25 -2.23 -1.74
N PRO A 125 17.06 -2.14 -0.67
CA PRO A 125 17.30 -0.89 0.05
C PRO A 125 17.96 0.17 -0.84
N ASP A 126 18.90 -0.20 -1.69
CA ASP A 126 19.59 0.73 -2.60
C ASP A 126 18.62 1.35 -3.61
N LEU A 127 17.76 0.53 -4.21
CA LEU A 127 16.77 1.02 -5.17
C LEU A 127 15.69 1.84 -4.48
N THR A 128 15.28 1.46 -3.28
CA THR A 128 14.38 2.25 -2.44
C THR A 128 14.97 3.62 -2.17
N GLN A 129 16.25 3.70 -1.79
CA GLN A 129 16.95 4.96 -1.57
C GLN A 129 16.98 5.82 -2.84
N HIS A 130 17.25 5.23 -4.01
CA HIS A 130 17.21 5.94 -5.28
C HIS A 130 15.81 6.49 -5.60
N THR A 131 14.76 5.72 -5.33
CA THR A 131 13.38 6.13 -5.58
C THR A 131 12.93 7.25 -4.64
N VAL A 132 13.10 7.12 -3.33
CA VAL A 132 12.61 8.12 -2.36
C VAL A 132 13.32 9.47 -2.47
N TRP A 133 14.56 9.48 -2.97
CA TRP A 133 15.33 10.69 -3.22
C TRP A 133 15.36 11.13 -4.68
N ARG A 134 14.57 10.50 -5.55
CA ARG A 134 14.55 10.80 -6.99
C ARG A 134 14.19 12.26 -7.28
N ARG A 135 13.30 12.84 -6.45
CA ARG A 135 13.07 14.29 -6.38
C ARG A 135 13.47 14.79 -4.98
N PRO A 136 14.67 15.36 -4.79
CA PRO A 136 15.19 15.68 -3.46
C PRO A 136 14.64 16.99 -2.88
N ALA A 137 14.31 17.97 -3.72
CA ALA A 137 13.75 19.23 -3.26
C ALA A 137 12.44 18.99 -2.49
N ASN A 138 12.25 19.64 -1.33
CA ASN A 138 11.03 19.56 -0.53
C ASN A 138 10.50 18.12 -0.31
N SER A 139 11.43 17.19 -0.09
CA SER A 139 11.16 15.77 0.12
C SER A 139 11.75 15.29 1.44
N SER A 140 11.04 14.38 2.10
CA SER A 140 11.51 13.66 3.27
C SER A 140 11.00 12.22 3.24
N ASN A 141 11.67 11.32 3.94
CA ASN A 141 11.20 9.95 4.11
C ASN A 141 11.30 9.51 5.57
N THR A 142 10.48 8.53 5.93
CA THR A 142 10.47 7.85 7.23
C THR A 142 10.06 6.40 7.04
N GLN A 143 10.23 5.60 8.08
CA GLN A 143 9.73 4.24 8.16
C GLN A 143 8.91 4.06 9.43
N ILE A 144 7.77 3.35 9.33
CA ILE A 144 7.01 2.96 10.51
C ILE A 144 7.55 1.62 11.01
N LYS A 145 8.23 1.67 12.17
CA LYS A 145 8.85 0.49 12.78
C LYS A 145 7.83 -0.61 13.03
N GLY A 146 8.14 -1.81 12.53
CA GLY A 146 7.31 -3.01 12.70
C GLY A 146 6.20 -3.15 11.66
N ALA A 147 5.93 -2.14 10.84
CA ALA A 147 4.99 -2.24 9.73
C ALA A 147 5.70 -2.72 8.45
N ALA A 148 5.08 -3.68 7.77
CA ALA A 148 5.42 -4.11 6.41
C ALA A 148 4.63 -3.28 5.38
N HIS A 149 4.51 -3.80 4.15
CA HIS A 149 3.95 -3.08 3.01
C HIS A 149 2.55 -2.50 3.22
N LEU A 150 1.69 -3.19 4.00
CA LEU A 150 0.32 -2.76 4.25
C LEU A 150 0.23 -1.87 5.50
N ILE A 151 1.03 -0.81 5.53
CA ILE A 151 1.12 0.13 6.66
C ILE A 151 -0.25 0.62 7.15
N PRO A 152 -1.21 1.04 6.29
CA PRO A 152 -2.52 1.48 6.75
C PRO A 152 -3.32 0.40 7.46
N GLN A 153 -3.10 -0.87 7.11
CA GLN A 153 -3.81 -2.00 7.69
C GLN A 153 -3.11 -2.53 8.94
N GLU A 154 -1.78 -2.55 8.96
CA GLU A 154 -0.98 -3.12 10.04
C GLU A 154 -0.74 -2.12 11.18
N ALA A 155 -0.51 -0.85 10.87
CA ALA A 155 -0.16 0.19 11.85
C ALA A 155 -0.95 1.51 11.64
N PRO A 156 -2.30 1.46 11.61
CA PRO A 156 -3.14 2.61 11.28
C PRO A 156 -2.90 3.83 12.17
N GLU A 157 -2.72 3.64 13.48
CA GLU A 157 -2.51 4.75 14.40
C GLU A 157 -1.15 5.44 14.21
N ALA A 158 -0.10 4.65 13.98
CA ALA A 158 1.23 5.19 13.74
C ALA A 158 1.23 5.99 12.43
N LEU A 159 0.57 5.47 11.40
CA LEU A 159 0.38 6.18 10.15
C LEU A 159 -0.42 7.47 10.34
N ALA A 160 -1.51 7.45 11.11
CA ALA A 160 -2.32 8.62 11.38
C ALA A 160 -1.51 9.74 12.07
N ARG A 161 -0.64 9.38 13.04
CA ARG A 161 0.28 10.32 13.68
C ARG A 161 1.26 10.94 12.68
N GLU A 162 1.90 10.12 11.84
CA GLU A 162 2.81 10.61 10.80
C GLU A 162 2.13 11.56 9.80
N ILE A 163 0.88 11.27 9.41
CA ILE A 163 0.09 12.16 8.55
C ILE A 163 -0.20 13.49 9.25
N LEU A 164 -0.63 13.43 10.51
CA LEU A 164 -0.96 14.63 11.29
C LEU A 164 0.26 15.52 11.49
N ASP A 165 1.39 14.94 11.87
CA ASP A 165 2.65 15.65 12.07
C ASP A 165 3.14 16.30 10.77
N PHE A 166 3.05 15.57 9.65
CA PHE A 166 3.39 16.11 8.33
C PHE A 166 2.49 17.30 7.95
N ILE A 167 1.17 17.19 8.16
CA ILE A 167 0.24 18.29 7.88
C ILE A 167 0.52 19.48 8.77
N HIS A 168 0.72 19.29 10.08
CA HIS A 168 1.04 20.39 11.00
C HIS A 168 2.35 21.11 10.65
N ALA A 169 3.37 20.37 10.21
CA ALA A 169 4.63 20.98 9.78
C ALA A 169 4.50 21.87 8.54
N HIS A 170 3.55 21.58 7.64
CA HIS A 170 3.39 22.28 6.36
C HIS A 170 2.20 23.25 6.32
N HIS A 171 1.24 23.10 7.24
CA HIS A 171 0.03 23.91 7.33
C HIS A 171 -0.16 24.57 8.71
N GLY A 172 0.83 24.44 9.60
CA GLY A 172 0.86 25.11 10.90
C GLY A 172 0.66 26.62 10.73
N VAL A 173 -0.51 27.08 11.17
CA VAL A 173 -0.99 28.45 11.14
C VAL A 173 0.08 29.39 11.70
N LYS A 174 0.51 30.39 10.91
CA LYS A 174 1.04 31.64 11.46
C LYS A 174 -0.10 32.30 12.23
N SER A 175 -0.28 31.92 13.49
CA SER A 175 -1.16 32.66 14.39
C SER A 175 -0.44 33.98 14.67
N LYS A 176 -0.84 35.03 13.96
CA LYS A 176 -0.54 36.40 14.37
C LYS A 176 -1.46 36.71 15.55
N LEU A 177 -0.97 36.45 16.76
CA LEU A 177 -1.31 37.24 17.93
C LEU A 177 -0.17 38.23 18.15
#